data_AF-A0A371WQ69-F1
#
_entry.id   AF-A0A371WQ69-F1
#
_cell.length_a   1.000
_cell.length_b   1.000
_cell.length_c   1.000
_cell.angle_alpha   90.00
_cell.angle_beta   90.00
_cell.angle_gamma   90.00
#
_symmetry.space_group_name_H-M   'P 1'
#
loop_
_entity.id
_entity.type
_entity.pdbx_description
1 polymer ?
#
loop_
_entity_poly.entity_id
_entity_poly.type
_entity_poly.pdbx_seq_one_letter_code
_entity_poly.pdbx_strand_id
1 'polypeptide(L)'
;MPDMFSPKDVRREPTDIEMVQEVTLQQLSDWLLRLFGALPEHLLQHFRDLEALKNGLSPIFNEMRDGDSLWLCQSRFRAPLWGHEGVALVRDNRPIVYILMMNH
;
A
#
# COMPACT_ATOMS: atom_id res chain seq x y z
N MET A 1 -2.93 10.72 -15.76
CA MET A 1 -2.77 10.84 -14.29
C MET A 1 -1.35 10.38 -13.99
N PRO A 2 -0.49 11.18 -13.33
CA PRO A 2 0.75 10.62 -12.81
C PRO A 2 0.36 9.53 -11.80
N ASP A 3 0.82 8.30 -12.01
CA ASP A 3 0.61 7.21 -11.07
C ASP A 3 1.13 7.63 -9.70
N MET A 4 0.25 7.60 -8.70
CA MET A 4 0.53 8.01 -7.32
C MET A 4 1.64 7.14 -6.69
N PHE A 5 1.79 5.91 -7.19
CA PHE A 5 2.88 4.99 -6.86
C PHE A 5 3.62 4.60 -8.12
N SER A 6 4.95 4.51 -8.05
CA SER A 6 5.73 4.18 -9.23
C SER A 6 5.57 2.69 -9.57
N PRO A 7 5.49 2.29 -10.85
CA PRO A 7 5.39 0.88 -11.23
C PRO A 7 6.52 0.00 -10.68
N LYS A 8 7.69 0.59 -10.43
CA LYS A 8 8.86 -0.07 -9.80
C LYS A 8 8.62 -0.48 -8.34
N ASP A 9 7.65 0.13 -7.68
CA ASP A 9 7.30 -0.12 -6.27
C ASP A 9 6.28 -1.26 -6.13
N VAL A 10 5.74 -1.76 -7.25
CA VAL A 10 4.79 -2.88 -7.30
C VAL A 10 5.54 -4.20 -7.45
N ARG A 11 5.33 -5.11 -6.51
CA ARG A 11 5.91 -6.46 -6.49
C ARG A 11 4.81 -7.52 -6.52
N ARG A 12 5.06 -8.60 -7.24
CA ARG A 12 4.15 -9.75 -7.36
C ARG A 12 4.64 -10.92 -6.52
N GLU A 13 3.70 -11.61 -5.88
CA GLU A 13 3.93 -12.78 -5.02
C GLU A 13 5.14 -12.61 -4.08
N PRO A 14 5.18 -11.54 -3.26
CA PRO A 14 6.32 -11.27 -2.40
C PRO A 14 6.47 -12.39 -1.35
N THR A 15 7.70 -12.84 -1.13
CA THR A 15 8.03 -13.90 -0.14
C THR A 15 8.75 -13.35 1.09
N ASP A 16 9.15 -12.08 1.02
CA ASP A 16 10.01 -11.38 1.97
C ASP A 16 9.27 -10.26 2.72
N ILE A 17 7.94 -10.36 2.83
CA ILE A 17 7.12 -9.43 3.61
C ILE A 17 6.45 -10.13 4.79
N GLU A 18 6.18 -9.36 5.83
CA GLU A 18 5.45 -9.74 7.03
C GLU A 18 4.11 -9.00 7.02
N MET A 19 3.02 -9.76 7.16
CA MET A 19 1.66 -9.23 7.26
C MET A 19 1.47 -8.72 8.69
N VAL A 20 1.36 -7.41 8.86
CA VAL A 20 1.32 -6.77 10.19
C VAL A 20 -0.12 -6.64 10.66
N GLN A 21 -0.99 -6.10 9.81
CA GLN A 21 -2.37 -5.80 10.18
C GLN A 21 -3.28 -5.80 8.94
N GLU A 22 -4.41 -6.48 9.03
CA GLU A 22 -5.50 -6.36 8.06
C GLU A 22 -6.17 -4.99 8.18
N VAL A 23 -6.38 -4.32 7.06
CA VAL A 23 -6.93 -2.97 7.01
C VAL A 23 -8.00 -2.83 5.94
N THR A 24 -8.96 -1.94 6.18
CA THR A 24 -9.85 -1.42 5.15
C THR A 24 -9.19 -0.28 4.37
N LEU A 25 -9.76 0.09 3.23
CA LEU A 25 -9.32 1.26 2.47
C LEU A 25 -9.36 2.56 3.30
N GLN A 26 -10.36 2.72 4.19
CA GLN A 26 -10.44 3.85 5.10
C GLN A 26 -9.28 3.85 6.11
N GLN A 27 -8.99 2.70 6.72
CA GLN A 27 -7.89 2.58 7.67
C GLN A 27 -6.52 2.80 7.01
N LEU A 28 -6.38 2.39 5.74
CA LEU A 28 -5.19 2.68 4.93
C LEU A 28 -5.06 4.18 4.66
N SER A 29 -6.16 4.87 4.32
CA SER A 29 -6.19 6.34 4.19
C SER A 29 -5.73 7.02 5.48
N ASP A 30 -6.28 6.63 6.62
CA ASP A 30 -5.91 7.19 7.92
C ASP A 30 -4.45 6.91 8.29
N TRP A 31 -3.91 5.76 7.89
CA TRP A 31 -2.49 5.43 8.06
C TRP A 31 -1.61 6.32 7.17
N LEU A 32 -1.93 6.48 5.89
CA LEU A 32 -1.19 7.34 4.96
C LEU A 32 -1.21 8.80 5.39
N LEU A 33 -2.35 9.31 5.88
CA LEU A 33 -2.47 10.68 6.38
C LEU A 33 -1.62 10.93 7.63
N ARG A 34 -1.50 9.93 8.52
CA ARG A 34 -0.61 10.01 9.68
C ARG A 34 0.86 9.98 9.28
N LEU A 35 1.19 9.14 8.30
CA LEU A 35 2.56 8.95 7.82
C LEU A 35 3.07 10.15 7.02
N PHE A 36 2.21 10.73 6.18
CA PHE A 36 2.55 11.80 5.24
C PHE A 36 1.96 13.15 5.63
N GLY A 37 1.51 13.35 6.87
CA GLY A 37 0.80 14.55 7.30
C GLY A 37 1.54 15.89 7.12
N ALA A 38 2.84 15.85 6.83
CA ALA A 38 3.65 17.03 6.51
C ALA A 38 3.70 17.37 5.01
N LEU A 39 3.09 16.55 4.14
CA LEU A 39 3.03 16.82 2.70
C LEU A 39 2.07 18.00 2.40
N PRO A 40 2.26 18.67 1.25
CA PRO A 40 1.33 19.68 0.77
C PRO A 40 -0.13 19.20 0.74
N GLU A 41 -1.07 20.09 1.05
CA GLU A 41 -2.51 19.78 1.14
C GLU A 41 -3.05 19.09 -0.12
N HIS A 42 -2.57 19.45 -1.31
CA HIS A 42 -3.01 18.83 -2.56
C HIS A 42 -2.65 17.32 -2.64
N LEU A 43 -1.54 16.90 -2.03
CA LEU A 43 -1.18 15.48 -1.92
C LEU A 43 -2.01 14.78 -0.84
N LEU A 44 -2.28 15.46 0.27
CA LEU A 44 -3.13 14.93 1.34
C LEU A 44 -4.57 14.68 0.86
N GLN A 45 -5.09 15.51 -0.06
CA GLN A 45 -6.40 15.31 -0.68
C GLN A 45 -6.49 13.98 -1.42
N HIS A 46 -5.41 13.53 -2.09
CA HIS A 46 -5.39 12.21 -2.73
C HIS A 46 -5.48 11.04 -1.75
N PHE A 47 -5.00 11.21 -0.51
CA PHE A 47 -5.16 10.20 0.52
C PHE A 47 -6.56 10.25 1.17
N ARG A 48 -7.16 11.44 1.32
CA ARG A 48 -8.52 11.61 1.89
C ARG A 48 -9.63 11.14 0.96
N ASP A 49 -9.46 11.35 -0.34
CA ASP A 49 -10.38 10.86 -1.36
C ASP A 49 -10.16 9.36 -1.57
N LEU A 50 -11.10 8.55 -1.07
CA LEU A 50 -11.01 7.10 -1.17
C LEU A 50 -11.05 6.59 -2.62
N GLU A 51 -11.74 7.29 -3.54
CA GLU A 51 -11.72 6.90 -4.95
C GLU A 51 -10.35 7.21 -5.57
N ALA A 52 -9.78 8.38 -5.26
CA ALA A 52 -8.44 8.72 -5.71
C ALA A 52 -7.38 7.74 -5.16
N LEU A 53 -7.48 7.39 -3.87
CA LEU A 53 -6.62 6.41 -3.23
C LEU A 53 -6.77 5.02 -3.87
N LYS A 54 -8.01 4.57 -4.09
CA LYS A 54 -8.30 3.30 -4.77
C LYS A 54 -7.70 3.28 -6.17
N ASN A 55 -7.80 4.37 -6.92
CA ASN A 55 -7.21 4.51 -8.25
C ASN A 55 -5.68 4.46 -8.20
N GLY A 56 -5.05 5.12 -7.22
CA GLY A 56 -3.61 5.00 -6.98
C GLY A 56 -3.18 3.56 -6.68
N LEU A 57 -4.02 2.82 -5.95
CA LEU A 57 -3.85 1.41 -5.61
C LEU A 57 -4.41 0.45 -6.67
N SER A 58 -4.62 0.92 -7.91
CA SER A 58 -5.18 0.08 -8.98
C SER A 58 -4.44 -1.25 -9.23
N PRO A 59 -3.11 -1.40 -9.04
CA PRO A 59 -2.48 -2.72 -9.16
C PRO A 59 -2.99 -3.76 -8.16
N ILE A 60 -3.49 -3.32 -7.01
CA ILE A 60 -4.15 -4.18 -6.03
C ILE A 60 -5.64 -4.34 -6.37
N PHE A 61 -6.36 -3.23 -6.53
CA PHE A 61 -7.82 -3.28 -6.67
C PHE A 61 -8.30 -3.87 -8.00
N ASN A 62 -7.49 -3.84 -9.06
CA ASN A 62 -7.80 -4.51 -10.32
C ASN A 62 -7.76 -6.05 -10.20
N GLU A 63 -7.11 -6.58 -9.17
CA GLU A 63 -6.92 -8.01 -8.96
C GLU A 63 -7.60 -8.57 -7.72
N MET A 64 -8.17 -7.67 -6.92
CA MET A 64 -8.96 -7.99 -5.74
C MET A 64 -10.22 -8.76 -6.16
N ARG A 65 -10.46 -9.88 -5.49
CA ARG A 65 -11.63 -10.74 -5.64
C ARG A 65 -12.39 -10.82 -4.32
N ASP A 66 -13.61 -11.32 -4.37
CA ASP A 66 -14.37 -11.63 -3.17
C ASP A 66 -13.60 -12.62 -2.28
N GLY A 67 -13.45 -12.27 -1.00
CA GLY A 67 -12.67 -13.04 -0.02
C GLY A 67 -11.22 -12.59 0.13
N ASP A 68 -10.73 -11.70 -0.73
CA ASP A 68 -9.40 -11.09 -0.54
C ASP A 68 -9.44 -9.98 0.52
N SER A 69 -8.27 -9.72 1.12
CA SER A 69 -8.09 -8.71 2.16
C SER A 69 -6.91 -7.80 1.84
N LEU A 70 -6.96 -6.58 2.35
CA LEU A 70 -5.86 -5.63 2.30
C LEU A 70 -5.08 -5.68 3.60
N TRP A 71 -3.76 -5.69 3.51
CA TRP A 71 -2.88 -5.76 4.67
C TRP A 71 -1.82 -4.69 4.63
N LEU A 72 -1.58 -4.04 5.76
CA LEU A 72 -0.33 -3.35 6.01
C LEU A 72 0.76 -4.41 6.19
N CYS A 73 1.87 -4.22 5.47
CA CYS A 73 2.97 -5.16 5.45
C CYS A 73 4.29 -4.45 5.69
N GLN A 74 5.21 -5.18 6.31
CA GLN A 74 6.59 -4.75 6.48
C GLN A 74 7.55 -5.69 5.73
N SER A 75 8.56 -5.17 5.03
CA SER A 75 9.64 -6.01 4.50
C SER A 75 10.44 -6.64 5.64
N ARG A 76 10.79 -7.92 5.48
CA ARG A 76 11.71 -8.65 6.36
C ARG A 76 13.14 -8.13 6.24
N PHE A 77 13.48 -7.50 5.12
CA PHE A 77 14.79 -6.89 4.91
C PHE A 77 14.79 -5.44 5.40
N ARG A 78 15.30 -5.25 6.63
CA ARG A 78 15.48 -3.93 7.24
C ARG A 78 16.88 -3.40 6.90
N ALA A 79 16.96 -2.38 6.07
CA ALA A 79 18.18 -1.70 5.66
C ALA A 79 17.93 -0.18 5.67
N PRO A 80 18.88 0.66 6.13
CA PRO A 80 18.64 2.09 6.38
C PRO A 80 18.15 2.94 5.20
N LEU A 81 18.20 2.42 3.97
CA LEU A 81 17.93 3.11 2.70
C LEU A 81 16.89 2.39 1.83
N TRP A 82 16.22 1.38 2.40
CA TRP A 82 15.15 0.67 1.74
C TRP A 82 13.93 0.94 2.59
N GLY A 83 12.83 1.42 2.01
CA GLY A 83 11.64 1.51 2.82
C GLY A 83 11.07 0.13 3.10
N HIS A 84 10.39 0.05 4.23
CA HIS A 84 9.96 -1.23 4.77
C HIS A 84 8.47 -1.36 4.78
N GLU A 85 7.71 -0.28 4.63
CA GLU A 85 6.27 -0.30 4.83
C GLU A 85 5.54 -0.20 3.49
N GLY A 86 4.51 -1.03 3.35
CA GLY A 86 3.67 -1.04 2.17
C GLY A 86 2.33 -1.70 2.45
N VAL A 87 1.56 -1.84 1.39
CA VAL A 87 0.25 -2.50 1.42
C VAL A 87 0.28 -3.71 0.50
N ALA A 88 -0.32 -4.80 0.93
CA ALA A 88 -0.49 -6.00 0.13
C ALA A 88 -1.95 -6.39 -0.07
N LEU A 89 -2.25 -6.92 -1.24
CA LEU A 89 -3.41 -7.78 -1.48
C LEU A 89 -3.09 -9.19 -0.98
N VAL A 90 -3.92 -9.72 -0.11
CA VAL A 90 -3.76 -11.06 0.47
C VAL A 90 -4.96 -11.93 0.10
N ARG A 91 -4.68 -13.13 -0.40
CA ARG A 91 -5.66 -14.18 -0.72
C ARG A 91 -5.20 -15.47 -0.08
N ASP A 92 -6.11 -16.18 0.60
CA ASP A 92 -5.80 -17.45 1.25
C ASP A 92 -4.54 -17.37 2.15
N ASN A 93 -4.42 -16.27 2.91
CA ASN A 93 -3.28 -15.96 3.78
C ASN A 93 -1.91 -15.85 3.05
N ARG A 94 -1.92 -15.55 1.75
CA ARG A 94 -0.74 -15.32 0.92
C ARG A 94 -0.79 -13.94 0.26
N PRO A 95 0.27 -13.13 0.34
CA PRO A 95 0.32 -11.88 -0.39
C PRO A 95 0.52 -12.13 -1.89
N ILE A 96 -0.32 -11.53 -2.72
CA ILE A 96 -0.29 -11.67 -4.19
C ILE A 96 0.31 -10.43 -4.85
N VAL A 97 -0.03 -9.25 -4.34
CA VAL A 97 0.47 -7.97 -4.85
C VAL A 97 0.91 -7.15 -3.66
N TYR A 98 2.07 -6.53 -3.74
CA TYR A 98 2.58 -5.62 -2.73
C TYR A 98 3.01 -4.32 -3.38
N ILE A 99 2.63 -3.20 -2.78
CA ILE A 99 3.05 -1.87 -3.20
C ILE A 99 3.86 -1.28 -2.06
N LEU A 100 5.12 -0.97 -2.35
CA LEU A 100 6.00 -0.26 -1.43
C LEU A 100 5.54 1.21 -1.33
N MET A 101 5.22 1.65 -0.11
CA MET A 101 4.66 2.99 0.13
C MET A 101 5.70 3.99 0.61
N MET A 102 6.67 3.51 1.36
CA MET A 102 7.79 4.29 1.85
C MET A 102 9.06 3.73 1.21
N ASN A 103 9.97 4.61 0.78
CA ASN A 103 11.36 4.26 0.49
C ASN A 103 12.23 5.26 1.26
N HIS A 104 13.06 4.78 2.18
CA HIS A 104 13.79 5.63 3.11
C HIS A 104 15.11 6.15 2.53
#